data_AF-A0A1B8WAU3-F1
#
_entry.id   AF-A0A1B8WAU3-F1
#
_cell.length_a   1.000
_cell.length_b   1.000
_cell.length_c   1.000
_cell.angle_alpha   90.00
_cell.angle_beta   90.00
_cell.angle_gamma   90.00
#
_symmetry.space_group_name_H-M   'P 1'
#
loop_
_entity.id
_entity.type
_entity.pdbx_description
1 polymer ?
#
loop_
_entity_poly.entity_id
_entity_poly.type
_entity_poly.pdbx_seq_one_letter_code
_entity_poly.pdbx_strand_id
1 'polypeptide(L)'
;MRNKKVFFTLLISQILFGLFTFIWFFVALMSVMIFDSPGSEKLFWPVLLFIINWLYPVALILSIIVSWVLYRLDKMKTAITIAMVPLIWILPVFCIIIYAGSS
;
A
#
# COMPACT_ATOMS: atom_id res chain seq x y z
N MET A 1 27.91 -3.87 -0.02
CA MET A 1 26.55 -3.95 -0.60
C MET A 1 26.56 -4.93 -1.76
N ARG A 2 25.75 -5.99 -1.71
CA ARG A 2 25.85 -7.14 -2.63
C ARG A 2 25.31 -6.83 -4.03
N ASN A 3 24.23 -6.06 -4.12
CA ASN A 3 23.73 -5.49 -5.39
C ASN A 3 23.25 -4.06 -5.16
N LYS A 4 23.98 -3.07 -5.70
CA LYS A 4 23.70 -1.64 -5.49
C LYS A 4 22.38 -1.21 -6.14
N LYS A 5 22.05 -1.75 -7.32
CA LYS A 5 20.81 -1.39 -8.03
C LYS A 5 19.58 -1.77 -7.20
N VAL A 6 19.53 -3.03 -6.77
CA VAL A 6 18.41 -3.54 -5.95
C VAL A 6 18.31 -2.78 -4.62
N PHE A 7 19.45 -2.49 -3.98
CA PHE A 7 19.47 -1.69 -2.76
C PHE A 7 18.77 -0.34 -2.94
N PHE A 8 19.14 0.42 -3.98
CA PHE A 8 18.52 1.71 -4.27
C PHE A 8 17.04 1.56 -4.64
N THR A 9 16.65 0.52 -5.40
CA THR A 9 15.24 0.25 -5.69
C THR A 9 14.42 0.04 -4.41
N LEU A 10 14.91 -0.78 -3.47
CA LEU A 10 14.24 -1.00 -2.19
C LEU A 10 14.14 0.29 -1.38
N LEU A 11 15.26 1.01 -1.24
CA LEU A 11 15.30 2.24 -0.46
C LEU A 11 14.36 3.32 -1.02
N ILE A 12 14.45 3.60 -2.32
CA ILE A 12 13.66 4.64 -2.98
C ILE A 12 12.17 4.28 -2.93
N SER A 13 11.80 3.03 -3.23
CA SER A 13 10.40 2.60 -3.19
C SER A 13 9.80 2.72 -1.79
N GLN A 14 10.52 2.30 -0.76
CA GLN A 14 10.05 2.38 0.63
C GLN A 14 9.93 3.81 1.12
N ILE A 15 10.83 4.72 0.72
CA ILE A 15 10.70 6.15 1.01
C ILE A 15 9.44 6.71 0.33
N LEU A 16 9.24 6.42 -0.96
CA LEU A 16 8.06 6.90 -1.70
C LEU A 16 6.75 6.37 -1.08
N PHE A 17 6.68 5.08 -0.74
CA PHE A 17 5.51 4.50 -0.09
C PHE A 17 5.33 5.00 1.34
N GLY A 18 6.41 5.23 2.07
CA GLY A 18 6.38 5.87 3.39
C GLY A 18 5.79 7.28 3.32
N LEU A 19 6.20 8.09 2.33
CA LEU A 19 5.61 9.42 2.11
C LEU A 19 4.13 9.33 1.69
N PHE A 20 3.79 8.38 0.82
CA PHE A 20 2.41 8.15 0.40
C PHE A 20 1.51 7.72 1.57
N THR A 21 2.07 7.11 2.63
CA THR A 21 1.32 6.71 3.82
C THR A 21 0.63 7.90 4.50
N PHE A 22 1.23 9.09 4.50
CA PHE A 22 0.59 10.29 5.06
C PHE A 22 -0.70 10.64 4.31
N ILE A 23 -0.66 10.59 2.97
CA ILE A 23 -1.83 10.84 2.12
C ILE A 23 -2.85 9.70 2.30
N TRP A 24 -2.38 8.45 2.37
CA TRP A 24 -3.25 7.29 2.54
C TRP A 24 -3.99 7.29 3.88
N PHE A 25 -3.35 7.79 4.95
CA PHE A 25 -3.98 7.86 6.26
C PHE A 25 -5.25 8.71 6.24
N PHE A 26 -5.26 9.79 5.43
CA PHE A 26 -6.47 10.58 5.20
C PHE A 26 -7.59 9.75 4.57
N VAL A 27 -7.28 8.96 3.53
CA VAL A 27 -8.23 8.04 2.87
C VAL A 27 -8.76 6.99 3.86
N ALA A 28 -7.88 6.40 4.66
CA ALA A 28 -8.24 5.40 5.67
C ALA A 28 -9.16 5.99 6.76
N LEU A 29 -8.88 7.21 7.23
CA LEU A 29 -9.74 7.91 8.20
C LEU A 29 -11.11 8.25 7.61
N MET A 30 -11.16 8.77 6.37
CA MET A 30 -12.43 9.05 5.69
C MET A 30 -13.24 7.78 5.42
N SER A 31 -12.60 6.62 5.27
CA SER A 31 -13.30 5.35 5.05
C SER A 31 -14.24 4.95 6.19
N VAL A 32 -14.08 5.52 7.40
CA VAL A 32 -15.02 5.29 8.52
C VAL A 32 -16.43 5.80 8.17
N MET A 33 -16.54 6.86 7.36
CA MET A 33 -17.83 7.43 6.94
C MET A 33 -18.67 6.46 6.09
N ILE A 34 -18.08 5.35 5.59
CA ILE A 34 -18.85 4.30 4.93
C ILE A 34 -19.91 3.68 5.85
N PHE A 35 -19.75 3.85 7.17
CA PHE A 35 -20.65 3.32 8.20
C PHE A 35 -21.72 4.31 8.68
N ASP A 36 -21.81 5.52 8.11
CA ASP A 36 -22.82 6.53 8.52
C ASP A 36 -24.25 6.12 8.13
N SER A 37 -24.41 5.16 7.21
CA SER A 37 -25.71 4.61 6.83
C SER A 37 -26.14 3.49 7.80
N PRO A 38 -27.36 3.51 8.37
CA PRO A 38 -27.81 2.46 9.29
C PRO A 38 -27.77 1.05 8.67
N GLY A 39 -27.15 0.10 9.37
CA GLY A 39 -27.06 -1.30 8.93
C GLY A 39 -25.90 -1.61 7.98
N SER A 40 -25.15 -0.59 7.55
CA SER A 40 -23.97 -0.75 6.68
C SER A 40 -22.85 -1.57 7.32
N GLU A 41 -22.77 -1.62 8.66
CA GLU A 41 -21.83 -2.43 9.42
C GLU A 41 -22.07 -3.94 9.27
N LYS A 42 -23.26 -4.34 8.80
CA LYS A 42 -23.62 -5.74 8.54
C LYS A 42 -23.43 -6.14 7.08
N LEU A 43 -23.16 -5.18 6.20
CA LEU A 43 -22.96 -5.42 4.78
C LEU A 43 -21.52 -5.86 4.51
N PHE A 44 -21.36 -6.91 3.72
CA PHE A 44 -20.06 -7.49 3.39
C PHE A 44 -19.11 -6.47 2.73
N TRP A 45 -19.59 -5.73 1.72
CA TRP A 45 -18.75 -4.85 0.91
C TRP A 45 -18.18 -3.64 1.68
N PRO A 46 -18.99 -2.86 2.45
CA PRO A 46 -18.46 -1.78 3.26
C PRO A 46 -17.38 -2.22 4.24
N VAL A 47 -17.62 -3.34 4.94
CA VAL A 47 -16.67 -3.90 5.91
C VAL A 47 -15.39 -4.36 5.20
N LEU A 48 -15.49 -5.04 4.07
CA LEU A 48 -14.33 -5.49 3.29
C LEU A 48 -13.48 -4.30 2.81
N LEU A 49 -14.11 -3.25 2.27
CA LEU A 49 -13.41 -2.06 1.79
C LEU A 49 -12.71 -1.32 2.93
N PHE A 50 -13.36 -1.19 4.08
CA PHE A 50 -12.77 -0.64 5.29
C PHE A 50 -11.51 -1.43 5.70
N ILE A 51 -11.62 -2.76 5.80
CA ILE A 51 -10.49 -3.63 6.15
C ILE A 51 -9.34 -3.49 5.14
N ILE A 52 -9.63 -3.51 3.83
CA ILE A 52 -8.63 -3.38 2.78
C ILE A 52 -7.90 -2.03 2.88
N ASN A 53 -8.60 -0.93 3.15
CA ASN A 53 -7.96 0.38 3.30
C ASN A 53 -6.97 0.42 4.47
N TRP A 54 -7.33 -0.19 5.60
CA TRP A 54 -6.47 -0.28 6.78
C TRP A 54 -5.34 -1.31 6.66
N LEU A 55 -5.41 -2.24 5.69
CA LEU A 55 -4.33 -3.19 5.42
C LEU A 55 -3.11 -2.55 4.75
N TYR A 56 -3.23 -1.39 4.11
CA TYR A 56 -2.10 -0.71 3.46
C TYR A 56 -0.88 -0.50 4.39
N PRO A 57 -0.98 0.18 5.55
CA PRO A 57 0.17 0.40 6.42
C PRO A 57 0.80 -0.92 6.90
N VAL A 58 -0.03 -1.94 7.15
CA VAL A 58 0.43 -3.28 7.53
C VAL A 58 1.21 -3.91 6.38
N ALA A 59 0.67 -3.87 5.16
CA ALA A 59 1.32 -4.38 3.95
C ALA A 59 2.64 -3.65 3.66
N LEU A 60 2.70 -2.33 3.88
CA LEU A 60 3.93 -1.55 3.74
C LEU A 60 5.00 -2.00 4.73
N ILE A 61 4.68 -2.09 6.01
CA ILE A 61 5.65 -2.53 7.04
C ILE A 61 6.15 -3.94 6.74
N LEU A 62 5.25 -4.87 6.42
CA LEU A 62 5.62 -6.24 6.05
C LEU A 62 6.48 -6.28 4.79
N SER A 63 6.15 -5.50 3.76
CA SER A 63 6.94 -5.42 2.54
C SER A 63 8.36 -4.90 2.80
N ILE A 64 8.52 -3.91 3.68
CA ILE A 64 9.83 -3.37 4.07
C ILE A 64 10.65 -4.50 4.70
N ILE A 65 10.13 -5.12 5.76
CA ILE A 65 10.85 -6.16 6.52
C ILE A 65 11.21 -7.34 5.60
N VAL A 66 10.24 -7.90 4.90
CA VAL A 66 10.42 -9.11 4.10
C VAL A 66 11.34 -8.84 2.90
N SER A 67 11.23 -7.69 2.23
CA SER A 67 12.10 -7.37 1.09
C SER A 67 13.57 -7.24 1.50
N TRP A 68 13.87 -6.64 2.66
CA TRP A 68 15.24 -6.55 3.17
C TRP A 68 15.81 -7.90 3.61
N VAL A 69 14.99 -8.76 4.22
CA VAL A 69 15.37 -10.14 4.54
C VAL A 69 15.70 -10.90 3.25
N LEU A 70 14.84 -10.83 2.23
CA LEU A 70 15.09 -11.47 0.93
C LEU A 70 16.32 -10.91 0.21
N TYR A 71 16.57 -9.61 0.33
CA TYR A 71 17.79 -8.97 -0.18
C TYR A 71 19.04 -9.55 0.47
N ARG A 72 19.00 -9.86 1.78
CA ARG A 72 20.07 -10.53 2.53
C ARG A 72 20.20 -12.02 2.18
N LEU A 73 19.13 -12.67 1.75
CA LEU A 73 19.09 -14.07 1.30
C LEU A 73 19.39 -14.29 -0.19
N ASP A 74 19.84 -13.26 -0.91
CA ASP A 74 20.21 -13.30 -2.35
C ASP A 74 19.02 -13.48 -3.31
N LYS A 75 17.79 -13.41 -2.80
CA LYS A 75 16.55 -13.52 -3.57
C LYS A 75 16.15 -12.16 -4.17
N MET A 76 16.99 -11.62 -5.05
CA MET A 76 16.87 -10.25 -5.56
C MET A 76 15.55 -9.95 -6.28
N LYS A 77 15.11 -10.84 -7.19
CA LYS A 77 13.84 -10.66 -7.92
C LYS A 77 12.66 -10.64 -6.94
N THR A 78 12.61 -11.60 -6.03
CA THR A 78 11.56 -11.69 -5.02
C THR A 78 11.59 -10.50 -4.05
N ALA A 79 12.77 -10.02 -3.66
CA ALA A 79 12.90 -8.83 -2.82
C ALA A 79 12.25 -7.60 -3.47
N ILE A 80 12.50 -7.38 -4.77
CA ILE A 80 11.85 -6.30 -5.53
C ILE A 80 10.35 -6.52 -5.59
N THR A 81 9.90 -7.72 -5.97
CA THR A 81 8.46 -8.02 -6.08
C THR A 81 7.72 -7.75 -4.77
N ILE A 82 8.28 -8.18 -3.64
CA ILE A 82 7.70 -7.95 -2.32
C ILE A 82 7.71 -6.47 -1.96
N ALA A 83 8.78 -5.75 -2.25
CA ALA A 83 8.85 -4.31 -2.00
C ALA A 83 7.79 -3.53 -2.78
N MET A 84 7.34 -4.02 -3.93
CA MET A 84 6.32 -3.40 -4.77
C MET A 84 4.88 -3.71 -4.35
N VAL A 85 4.65 -4.61 -3.38
CA VAL A 85 3.31 -4.97 -2.90
C VAL A 85 2.44 -3.75 -2.53
N PRO A 86 2.96 -2.69 -1.88
CA PRO A 86 2.16 -1.50 -1.56
C PRO A 86 1.53 -0.82 -2.78
N LEU A 87 2.08 -1.00 -4.00
CA LEU A 87 1.49 -0.43 -5.23
C LEU A 87 0.07 -0.92 -5.51
N ILE A 88 -0.30 -2.10 -5.00
CA ILE A 88 -1.66 -2.65 -5.16
C ILE A 88 -2.72 -1.70 -4.60
N TRP A 89 -2.39 -0.94 -3.55
CA TRP A 89 -3.27 0.07 -2.97
C TRP A 89 -3.18 1.41 -3.68
N ILE A 90 -1.97 1.79 -4.10
CA ILE A 90 -1.70 3.10 -4.70
C ILE A 90 -2.36 3.23 -6.09
N LEU A 91 -2.27 2.17 -6.91
CA LEU A 91 -2.74 2.20 -8.30
C LEU A 91 -4.24 2.49 -8.44
N PRO A 92 -5.16 1.81 -7.73
CA PRO A 92 -6.58 2.11 -7.83
C PRO A 92 -6.94 3.56 -7.49
N VAL A 93 -6.32 4.12 -6.43
CA VAL A 93 -6.57 5.52 -6.03
C VAL A 93 -6.08 6.49 -7.11
N PHE A 94 -4.89 6.25 -7.66
CA PHE A 94 -4.39 7.06 -8.78
C PHE A 94 -5.31 6.99 -10.01
N CYS A 95 -5.83 5.81 -10.36
CA CYS A 95 -6.76 5.65 -11.46
C CYS A 95 -8.07 6.41 -11.24
N ILE A 96 -8.63 6.37 -10.02
CA ILE A 96 -9.86 7.10 -9.68
C ILE A 96 -9.66 8.61 -9.78
N ILE A 97 -8.55 9.14 -9.25
CA ILE A 97 -8.23 10.57 -9.28
C ILE A 97 -8.10 11.06 -10.73
N ILE A 98 -7.38 10.32 -11.59
CA ILE A 98 -7.20 10.68 -13.00
C ILE A 98 -8.55 10.66 -13.73
N TYR A 99 -9.36 9.62 -13.51
CA TYR A 99 -10.68 9.51 -14.13
C TYR A 99 -11.59 10.67 -13.72
N ALA A 100 -11.70 10.95 -12.41
CA ALA A 100 -12.55 12.02 -11.89
C ALA A 100 -12.09 13.43 -12.33
N GLY A 101 -10.80 13.63 -12.59
CA GLY A 101 -10.28 14.90 -13.12
C GLY A 101 -10.43 15.07 -14.63
N SER A 102 -10.87 14.03 -15.35
CA SER A 102 -11.06 14.03 -16.82
C SER A 102 -12.51 14.21 -17.26
N SER A 103 -13.44 14.23 -16.29
CA SER A 103 -14.89 14.43 -16.45
C SER A 103 -15.31 15.80 -15.96
#